data_AF-A0A4V5R5N0-F1
#
_entry.id   AF-A0A4V5R5N0-F1
#
_cell.length_a   1.000
_cell.length_b   1.000
_cell.length_c   1.000
_cell.angle_alpha   90.00
_cell.angle_beta   90.00
_cell.angle_gamma   90.00
#
_symmetry.space_group_name_H-M   'P 1'
#
loop_
_entity.id
_entity.type
_entity.pdbx_description
1 polymer ?
#
loop_
_entity_poly.entity_id
_entity_poly.type
_entity_poly.pdbx_seq_one_letter_code
_entity_poly.pdbx_strand_id
1 'polypeptide(L)'
;MEFLIFNVSFIFLVILYFYLGQVKKTSVMLLLGVIVIFFSPIWYMNFGGEKYKAYSLDSYHVTIFIAIFSILLIAIYIICHLFFSRNFLKVRACVVNYRRVLNVYLTLYSLLLLYIIYYSGHWPLLNAFSGNIVDRPDVVKSVFKGYFLFSVIVNVVMPSLCLLYLDKNNIHWFKKITLLVSLIFLLLVGGNKGVFMYFIIFCIIFLWRDFKIMHYLFVAILGIFVYALIRLPYLKDGVNFGYLFESIIERVLITQGMSIPNVIEFSKINNVYEMSSNELKYRLFEFVYGYSPGSMPIYYTAEIYVRHGILVLCLIGIIISLFLSFSFSYLERKDNIGVNWVIFMSLYVLVMSGVATSSLYIYVFSLLWVFVLFLLSNFKFNFN
;
A
#
# COMPACT_ATOMS: atom_id res chain seq x y z
N MET A 1 -28.49 2.73 12.75
CA MET A 1 -28.83 2.99 11.34
C MET A 1 -27.58 3.09 10.46
N GLU A 2 -26.58 3.88 10.85
CA GLU A 2 -25.34 4.09 10.06
C GLU A 2 -24.55 2.81 9.77
N PHE A 3 -24.37 1.93 10.77
CA PHE A 3 -23.69 0.64 10.56
C PHE A 3 -24.38 -0.24 9.50
N LEU A 4 -25.72 -0.20 9.45
CA LEU A 4 -26.48 -0.92 8.41
C LEU A 4 -26.21 -0.31 7.03
N ILE A 5 -26.26 1.03 6.92
CA ILE A 5 -25.97 1.74 5.67
C ILE A 5 -24.55 1.44 5.20
N PHE A 6 -23.58 1.39 6.11
CA PHE A 6 -22.21 1.02 5.81
C PHE A 6 -22.09 -0.39 5.20
N ASN A 7 -22.72 -1.39 5.84
CA ASN A 7 -22.71 -2.76 5.33
C ASN A 7 -23.41 -2.87 3.96
N VAL A 8 -24.56 -2.21 3.78
CA VAL A 8 -25.27 -2.18 2.49
C VAL A 8 -24.40 -1.50 1.41
N SER A 9 -23.74 -0.39 1.75
CA SER A 9 -22.83 0.32 0.83
C SER A 9 -21.63 -0.55 0.45
N PHE A 10 -21.07 -1.30 1.40
CA PHE A 10 -19.97 -2.22 1.14
C PHE A 10 -20.41 -3.38 0.24
N ILE A 11 -21.57 -4.00 0.52
CA ILE A 11 -22.14 -5.05 -0.34
C ILE A 11 -22.40 -4.51 -1.74
N PHE A 12 -22.98 -3.31 -1.86
CA PHE A 12 -23.17 -2.64 -3.14
C PHE A 12 -21.85 -2.45 -3.89
N LEU A 13 -20.79 -1.99 -3.22
CA LEU A 13 -19.46 -1.85 -3.81
C LEU A 13 -18.89 -3.19 -4.30
N VAL A 14 -19.04 -4.25 -3.51
CA VAL A 14 -18.58 -5.60 -3.87
C VAL A 14 -19.36 -6.10 -5.10
N ILE A 15 -20.68 -5.95 -5.11
CA ILE A 15 -21.51 -6.30 -6.26
C ILE A 15 -21.10 -5.47 -7.48
N LEU A 16 -20.94 -4.16 -7.33
CA LEU A 16 -20.50 -3.25 -8.40
C LEU A 16 -19.16 -3.71 -8.99
N TYR A 17 -18.20 -4.07 -8.13
CA TYR A 17 -16.88 -4.53 -8.52
C TYR A 17 -16.94 -5.84 -9.34
N PHE A 18 -17.69 -6.84 -8.87
CA PHE A 18 -17.78 -8.14 -9.55
C PHE A 18 -18.71 -8.13 -10.76
N TYR A 19 -19.89 -7.52 -10.64
CA TYR A 19 -20.93 -7.48 -11.66
C TYR A 19 -20.49 -6.67 -12.88
N LEU A 20 -19.77 -5.56 -12.66
CA LEU A 20 -19.30 -4.76 -13.79
C LEU A 20 -18.18 -5.44 -14.57
N GLY A 21 -17.58 -6.55 -14.08
CA GLY A 21 -16.82 -7.60 -14.79
C GLY A 21 -15.62 -7.18 -15.66
N GLN A 22 -15.50 -5.89 -15.92
CA GLN A 22 -14.58 -5.18 -16.79
C GLN A 22 -13.65 -4.28 -15.95
N VAL A 23 -13.95 -4.11 -14.66
CA VAL A 23 -13.08 -3.44 -13.71
C VAL A 23 -11.82 -4.27 -13.57
N LYS A 24 -10.69 -3.62 -13.84
CA LYS A 24 -9.43 -4.34 -13.97
C LYS A 24 -8.87 -4.73 -12.61
N LYS A 25 -8.09 -5.82 -12.62
CA LYS A 25 -7.49 -6.45 -11.43
C LYS A 25 -6.71 -5.48 -10.53
N THR A 26 -6.22 -4.34 -11.03
CA THR A 26 -5.45 -3.38 -10.20
C THR A 26 -6.33 -2.68 -9.18
N SER A 27 -7.62 -2.50 -9.49
CA SER A 27 -8.58 -1.83 -8.63
C SER A 27 -8.94 -2.64 -7.38
N VAL A 28 -8.51 -3.91 -7.29
CA VAL A 28 -8.58 -4.72 -6.04
C VAL A 28 -7.90 -3.99 -4.88
N MET A 29 -6.86 -3.18 -5.13
CA MET A 29 -6.20 -2.42 -4.06
C MET A 29 -7.17 -1.50 -3.30
N LEU A 30 -8.11 -0.88 -4.01
CA LEU A 30 -9.11 0.00 -3.39
C LEU A 30 -10.05 -0.80 -2.48
N LEU A 31 -10.50 -1.97 -2.94
CA LEU A 31 -11.36 -2.86 -2.15
C LEU A 31 -10.62 -3.39 -0.91
N LEU A 32 -9.38 -3.85 -1.06
CA LEU A 32 -8.54 -4.31 0.05
C LEU A 32 -8.31 -3.20 1.08
N GLY A 33 -8.07 -1.98 0.60
CA GLY A 33 -7.91 -0.82 1.46
C GLY A 33 -9.17 -0.52 2.27
N VAL A 34 -10.37 -0.58 1.67
CA VAL A 34 -11.63 -0.44 2.42
C VAL A 34 -11.77 -1.54 3.47
N ILE A 35 -11.41 -2.78 3.14
CA ILE A 35 -11.51 -3.90 4.08
C ILE A 35 -10.62 -3.68 5.30
N VAL A 36 -9.37 -3.30 5.07
CA VAL A 36 -8.33 -3.14 6.10
C VAL A 36 -8.53 -1.88 6.95
N ILE A 37 -8.97 -0.78 6.33
CA ILE A 37 -9.09 0.52 7.00
C ILE A 37 -10.45 0.70 7.65
N PHE A 38 -11.52 0.19 7.03
CA PHE A 38 -12.88 0.47 7.48
C PHE A 38 -13.64 -0.78 7.87
N PHE A 39 -13.81 -1.75 6.97
CA PHE A 39 -14.73 -2.87 7.19
C PHE A 39 -14.40 -3.69 8.43
N SER A 40 -13.21 -4.25 8.50
CA SER A 40 -12.80 -5.07 9.63
C SER A 40 -12.72 -4.27 10.95
N PRO A 41 -12.09 -3.07 10.98
CA PRO A 41 -12.04 -2.24 12.18
C PRO A 41 -13.42 -1.80 12.70
N ILE A 42 -14.34 -1.38 11.82
CA ILE A 42 -15.70 -0.98 12.22
C ILE A 42 -16.47 -2.17 12.79
N TRP A 43 -16.35 -3.35 12.17
CA TRP A 43 -16.94 -4.58 12.71
C TRP A 43 -16.37 -4.94 14.08
N TYR A 44 -15.06 -4.82 14.25
CA TYR A 44 -14.39 -5.04 15.55
C TYR A 44 -14.92 -4.08 16.63
N MET A 45 -14.99 -2.78 16.34
CA MET A 45 -15.55 -1.78 17.26
C MET A 45 -17.03 -2.03 17.58
N ASN A 46 -17.83 -2.41 16.58
CA ASN A 46 -19.26 -2.68 16.76
C ASN A 46 -19.51 -3.87 17.70
N PHE A 47 -18.59 -4.82 17.79
CA PHE A 47 -18.63 -5.93 18.74
C PHE A 47 -18.00 -5.61 20.11
N GLY A 48 -17.71 -4.35 20.40
CA GLY A 48 -17.10 -3.92 21.66
C GLY A 48 -15.59 -4.14 21.72
N GLY A 49 -14.95 -4.38 20.57
CA GLY A 49 -13.50 -4.48 20.49
C GLY A 49 -12.82 -3.12 20.67
N GLU A 50 -11.89 -3.05 21.62
CA GLU A 50 -11.10 -1.85 21.90
C GLU A 50 -9.61 -2.19 21.82
N LYS A 51 -8.89 -1.54 20.91
CA LYS A 51 -7.42 -1.67 20.80
C LYS A 51 -6.67 -0.48 21.40
N TYR A 52 -7.34 0.67 21.44
CA TYR A 52 -6.80 1.95 21.87
C TYR A 52 -7.76 2.60 22.85
N LYS A 53 -7.23 3.35 23.82
CA LYS A 53 -8.02 3.88 24.94
C LYS A 53 -8.84 5.13 24.63
N ALA A 54 -8.74 5.71 23.43
CA ALA A 54 -8.93 7.15 23.24
C ALA A 54 -9.94 7.55 22.14
N TYR A 55 -11.14 6.95 22.10
CA TYR A 55 -12.21 7.46 21.23
C TYR A 55 -13.59 7.40 21.87
N SER A 56 -14.39 8.44 21.60
CA SER A 56 -15.80 8.54 21.97
C SER A 56 -16.73 7.83 20.98
N LEU A 57 -17.98 7.59 21.39
CA LEU A 57 -19.05 7.08 20.52
C LEU A 57 -19.24 7.99 19.29
N ASP A 58 -19.15 9.31 19.46
CA ASP A 58 -19.27 10.27 18.37
C ASP A 58 -18.16 10.08 17.33
N SER A 59 -16.92 9.86 17.77
CA SER A 59 -15.78 9.62 16.87
C SER A 59 -15.92 8.30 16.11
N TYR A 60 -16.55 7.29 16.72
CA TYR A 60 -16.93 6.04 16.05
C TYR A 60 -17.97 6.29 14.95
N HIS A 61 -19.04 7.04 15.23
CA HIS A 61 -20.07 7.39 14.23
C HIS A 61 -19.50 8.19 13.05
N VAL A 62 -18.64 9.18 13.33
CA VAL A 62 -17.92 9.93 12.29
C VAL A 62 -17.02 9.01 11.47
N THR A 63 -16.39 8.00 12.08
CA THR A 63 -15.59 6.99 11.35
C THR A 63 -16.45 6.21 10.37
N ILE A 64 -17.64 5.76 10.77
CA ILE A 64 -18.59 5.07 9.86
C ILE A 64 -18.97 5.98 8.70
N PHE A 65 -19.22 7.27 8.96
CA PHE A 65 -19.55 8.22 7.91
C PHE A 65 -18.41 8.42 6.91
N ILE A 66 -17.17 8.58 7.36
CA ILE A 66 -15.98 8.65 6.48
C ILE A 66 -15.84 7.35 5.67
N ALA A 67 -16.17 6.20 6.25
CA ALA A 67 -16.13 4.90 5.58
C ALA A 67 -17.14 4.81 4.43
N ILE A 68 -18.40 5.19 4.68
CA ILE A 68 -19.46 5.25 3.66
C ILE A 68 -19.03 6.18 2.52
N PHE A 69 -18.50 7.35 2.87
CA PHE A 69 -18.02 8.31 1.88
C PHE A 69 -16.87 7.75 1.05
N SER A 70 -15.91 7.07 1.68
CA SER A 70 -14.79 6.41 0.98
C SER A 70 -15.28 5.32 0.02
N ILE A 71 -16.31 4.56 0.40
CA ILE A 71 -16.96 3.57 -0.48
C ILE A 71 -17.58 4.25 -1.70
N LEU A 72 -18.28 5.37 -1.51
CA LEU A 72 -18.89 6.13 -2.61
C LEU A 72 -17.83 6.67 -3.57
N LEU A 73 -16.71 7.20 -3.07
CA LEU A 73 -15.60 7.66 -3.91
C LEU A 73 -15.02 6.54 -4.78
N ILE A 74 -14.91 5.32 -4.24
CA ILE A 74 -14.42 4.16 -4.99
C ILE A 74 -15.47 3.72 -6.02
N ALA A 75 -16.75 3.76 -5.69
CA ALA A 75 -17.82 3.47 -6.64
C ALA A 75 -17.80 4.47 -7.81
N ILE A 76 -17.63 5.78 -7.54
CA ILE A 76 -17.45 6.81 -8.56
C ILE A 76 -16.23 6.50 -9.41
N TYR A 77 -15.09 6.18 -8.78
CA TYR A 77 -13.87 5.81 -9.51
C TYR A 77 -14.12 4.63 -10.47
N ILE A 78 -14.79 3.57 -10.02
CA ILE A 78 -15.09 2.38 -10.82
C ILE A 78 -15.97 2.75 -12.02
N ILE A 79 -17.06 3.49 -11.79
CA ILE A 79 -18.01 3.90 -12.84
C ILE A 79 -17.31 4.78 -13.87
N CYS A 80 -16.58 5.80 -13.43
CA CYS A 80 -15.85 6.70 -14.32
C CYS A 80 -14.74 5.98 -15.09
N HIS A 81 -14.01 5.05 -14.44
CA HIS A 81 -12.97 4.28 -15.11
C HIS A 81 -13.55 3.39 -16.21
N LEU A 82 -14.70 2.77 -15.98
CA LEU A 82 -15.41 1.99 -16.99
C LEU A 82 -15.87 2.86 -18.17
N PHE A 83 -16.43 4.03 -17.86
CA PHE A 83 -16.83 4.99 -18.89
C PHE A 83 -15.64 5.41 -19.76
N PHE A 84 -14.53 5.83 -19.15
CA PHE A 84 -13.33 6.24 -19.88
C PHE A 84 -12.68 5.08 -20.64
N SER A 85 -12.50 3.92 -20.00
CA SER A 85 -11.86 2.78 -20.66
C SER A 85 -12.61 2.32 -21.90
N ARG A 86 -13.96 2.32 -21.91
CA ARG A 86 -14.75 2.01 -23.11
C ARG A 86 -14.49 2.98 -24.26
N ASN A 87 -14.29 4.26 -23.95
CA ASN A 87 -14.07 5.30 -24.95
C ASN A 87 -12.60 5.36 -25.45
N PHE A 88 -11.64 4.93 -24.63
CA PHE A 88 -10.20 5.00 -24.96
C PHE A 88 -9.56 3.68 -25.40
N LEU A 89 -10.25 2.53 -25.29
CA LEU A 89 -9.68 1.22 -25.65
C LEU A 89 -9.70 0.93 -27.16
N LYS A 90 -8.73 1.51 -27.87
CA LYS A 90 -8.18 0.95 -29.13
C LYS A 90 -6.65 1.14 -29.18
N VAL A 91 -5.88 0.58 -28.24
CA VAL A 91 -4.41 0.65 -28.33
C VAL A 91 -3.71 -0.68 -27.95
N ARG A 92 -2.62 -0.93 -28.67
CA ARG A 92 -2.03 -2.20 -29.12
C ARG A 92 -1.02 -2.82 -28.13
N ALA A 93 -0.65 -4.07 -28.42
CA ALA A 93 0.37 -4.84 -27.71
C ALA A 93 1.70 -4.07 -27.55
N CYS A 94 2.27 -4.13 -26.34
CA CYS A 94 3.53 -3.50 -26.01
C CYS A 94 4.66 -4.52 -26.20
N VAL A 95 5.69 -4.18 -26.99
CA VAL A 95 6.87 -5.06 -27.14
C VAL A 95 7.96 -4.56 -26.20
N VAL A 96 8.19 -5.30 -25.12
CA VAL A 96 9.18 -4.94 -24.10
C VAL A 96 10.59 -5.38 -24.53
N ASN A 97 11.58 -4.48 -24.42
CA ASN A 97 12.99 -4.85 -24.62
C ASN A 97 13.57 -5.45 -23.33
N TYR A 98 13.39 -6.75 -23.14
CA TYR A 98 13.78 -7.47 -21.92
C TYR A 98 15.28 -7.37 -21.57
N ARG A 99 16.16 -7.22 -22.56
CA ARG A 99 17.61 -7.07 -22.30
C ARG A 99 17.89 -5.72 -21.64
N ARG A 100 17.24 -4.66 -22.12
CA ARG A 100 17.35 -3.32 -21.54
C ARG A 100 16.78 -3.30 -20.11
N VAL A 101 15.61 -3.90 -19.90
CA VAL A 101 14.99 -4.03 -18.58
C VAL A 101 15.91 -4.75 -17.58
N LEU A 102 16.50 -5.89 -17.98
CA LEU A 102 17.41 -6.64 -17.12
C LEU A 102 18.67 -5.83 -16.79
N ASN A 103 19.26 -5.14 -17.77
CA ASN A 103 20.44 -4.32 -17.53
C ASN A 103 20.13 -3.20 -16.53
N VAL A 104 19.02 -2.48 -16.70
CA VAL A 104 18.59 -1.44 -15.76
C VAL A 104 18.35 -2.02 -14.37
N TYR A 105 17.69 -3.18 -14.27
CA TYR A 105 17.47 -3.87 -12.99
C TYR A 105 18.79 -4.19 -12.30
N LEU A 106 19.74 -4.80 -13.00
CA LEU A 106 21.04 -5.17 -12.43
C LEU A 106 21.85 -3.95 -11.99
N THR A 107 21.89 -2.89 -12.80
CA THR A 107 22.57 -1.63 -12.44
C THR A 107 21.98 -1.02 -11.17
N LEU A 108 20.64 -0.91 -11.10
CA LEU A 108 19.97 -0.38 -9.90
C LEU A 108 20.19 -1.30 -8.70
N TYR A 109 20.10 -2.61 -8.87
CA TYR A 109 20.35 -3.58 -7.81
C TYR A 109 21.75 -3.43 -7.22
N SER A 110 22.78 -3.30 -8.06
CA SER A 110 24.15 -3.06 -7.61
C SER A 110 24.30 -1.75 -6.83
N LEU A 111 23.68 -0.66 -7.30
CA LEU A 111 23.71 0.63 -6.60
C LEU A 111 23.00 0.56 -5.24
N LEU A 112 21.84 -0.11 -5.17
CA LEU A 112 21.09 -0.31 -3.94
C LEU A 112 21.86 -1.20 -2.95
N LEU A 113 22.56 -2.24 -3.44
CA LEU A 113 23.43 -3.06 -2.59
C LEU A 113 24.59 -2.26 -2.01
N LEU A 114 25.27 -1.42 -2.82
CA LEU A 114 26.32 -0.54 -2.32
C LEU A 114 25.79 0.39 -1.22
N TYR A 115 24.59 0.95 -1.42
CA TYR A 115 23.92 1.76 -0.40
C TYR A 115 23.61 0.97 0.87
N ILE A 116 23.12 -0.28 0.75
CA ILE A 116 22.86 -1.15 1.89
C ILE A 116 24.16 -1.46 2.65
N ILE A 117 25.23 -1.80 1.94
CA ILE A 117 26.55 -2.11 2.53
C ILE A 117 27.11 -0.89 3.27
N TYR A 118 27.04 0.29 2.65
CA TYR A 118 27.52 1.54 3.25
C TYR A 118 26.82 1.85 4.59
N TYR A 119 25.52 1.57 4.70
CA TYR A 119 24.74 1.76 5.93
C TYR A 119 24.49 0.45 6.70
N SER A 120 25.29 -0.60 6.49
CA SER A 120 25.05 -1.96 7.01
C SER A 120 24.74 -2.00 8.51
N GLY A 121 25.48 -1.23 9.32
CA GLY A 121 25.30 -1.15 10.77
C GLY A 121 24.08 -0.35 11.26
N HIS A 122 23.27 0.22 10.36
CA HIS A 122 22.09 1.01 10.71
C HIS A 122 20.77 0.37 10.28
N TRP A 123 20.79 -0.69 9.48
CA TRP A 123 19.56 -1.32 8.99
C TRP A 123 18.87 -2.13 10.08
N PRO A 124 17.59 -1.89 10.37
CA PRO A 124 16.87 -2.62 11.41
C PRO A 124 16.84 -4.13 11.19
N LEU A 125 16.70 -4.59 9.94
CA LEU A 125 16.68 -6.03 9.64
C LEU A 125 18.05 -6.68 9.86
N LEU A 126 19.14 -6.03 9.42
CA LEU A 126 20.49 -6.57 9.57
C LEU A 126 20.90 -6.58 11.05
N ASN A 127 20.57 -5.54 11.79
CA ASN A 127 20.82 -5.45 13.23
C ASN A 127 19.91 -6.36 14.07
N ALA A 128 18.71 -6.69 13.60
CA ALA A 128 17.87 -7.68 14.28
C ALA A 128 18.55 -9.06 14.34
N PHE A 129 19.31 -9.44 13.30
CA PHE A 129 20.13 -10.66 13.32
C PHE A 129 21.30 -10.59 14.30
N SER A 130 21.79 -9.38 14.61
CA SER A 130 22.81 -9.17 15.64
C SER A 130 22.22 -8.96 17.04
N GLY A 131 20.89 -9.05 17.21
CA GLY A 131 20.19 -8.85 18.49
C GLY A 131 20.02 -7.38 18.90
N ASN A 132 20.36 -6.42 18.05
CA ASN A 132 20.25 -4.99 18.36
C ASN A 132 18.92 -4.43 17.86
N ILE A 133 18.19 -3.76 18.75
CA ILE A 133 16.97 -3.04 18.39
C ILE A 133 17.38 -1.66 17.89
N VAL A 134 17.20 -1.41 16.59
CA VAL A 134 17.41 -0.11 15.97
C VAL A 134 16.09 0.44 15.47
N ASP A 135 15.84 1.71 15.79
CA ASP A 135 14.65 2.43 15.38
C ASP A 135 14.53 2.51 13.86
N ARG A 136 13.30 2.67 13.38
CA ARG A 136 13.06 2.66 11.95
C ARG A 136 13.64 3.91 11.28
N PRO A 137 14.25 3.77 10.10
CA PRO A 137 14.87 4.87 9.37
C PRO A 137 13.90 5.98 8.94
N ASP A 138 12.60 5.70 8.87
CA ASP A 138 11.52 6.64 8.53
C ASP A 138 10.92 7.40 9.72
N VAL A 139 11.18 6.95 10.96
CA VAL A 139 10.54 7.51 12.17
C VAL A 139 11.48 8.40 12.96
N VAL A 140 12.77 8.06 13.04
CA VAL A 140 13.79 8.86 13.73
C VAL A 140 14.60 9.59 12.66
N LYS A 141 15.09 10.82 12.94
CA LYS A 141 16.09 11.51 12.08
C LYS A 141 17.29 10.58 11.91
N SER A 142 17.23 9.75 10.87
CA SER A 142 18.10 8.60 10.75
C SER A 142 19.37 9.01 10.04
N VAL A 143 20.44 8.25 10.28
CA VAL A 143 21.76 8.46 9.66
C VAL A 143 21.69 8.33 8.12
N PHE A 144 20.60 7.75 7.59
CA PHE A 144 20.41 7.45 6.18
C PHE A 144 20.14 8.71 5.33
N LYS A 145 21.17 9.20 4.65
CA LYS A 145 21.01 10.25 3.63
C LYS A 145 20.40 9.66 2.36
N GLY A 146 19.25 10.19 1.93
CA GLY A 146 18.59 9.77 0.70
C GLY A 146 17.69 8.54 0.83
N TYR A 147 17.33 8.13 2.06
CA TYR A 147 16.46 6.98 2.31
C TYR A 147 15.12 7.05 1.58
N PHE A 148 14.54 8.25 1.43
CA PHE A 148 13.29 8.41 0.68
C PHE A 148 13.44 7.91 -0.77
N LEU A 149 14.48 8.33 -1.49
CA LEU A 149 14.72 7.90 -2.86
C LEU A 149 14.98 6.39 -2.93
N PHE A 150 15.78 5.86 -2.01
CA PHE A 150 16.01 4.41 -1.88
C PHE A 150 14.67 3.67 -1.73
N SER A 151 13.81 4.13 -0.82
CA SER A 151 12.50 3.52 -0.55
C SER A 151 11.57 3.58 -1.75
N VAL A 152 11.53 4.70 -2.48
CA VAL A 152 10.72 4.81 -3.71
C VAL A 152 11.21 3.84 -4.78
N ILE A 153 12.52 3.74 -5.01
CA ILE A 153 13.09 2.82 -6.00
C ILE A 153 12.79 1.36 -5.62
N VAL A 154 12.99 0.98 -4.36
CA VAL A 154 12.75 -0.39 -3.87
C VAL A 154 11.27 -0.77 -3.92
N ASN A 155 10.36 0.16 -3.61
CA ASN A 155 8.92 -0.13 -3.53
C ASN A 155 8.20 0.00 -4.88
N VAL A 156 8.68 0.83 -5.80
CA VAL A 156 7.99 1.10 -7.09
C VAL A 156 8.78 0.58 -8.29
N VAL A 157 10.05 0.96 -8.40
CA VAL A 157 10.88 0.69 -9.58
C VAL A 157 11.29 -0.77 -9.67
N MET A 158 11.95 -1.30 -8.64
CA MET A 158 12.52 -2.65 -8.65
C MET A 158 11.46 -3.74 -8.88
N PRO A 159 10.28 -3.72 -8.25
CA PRO A 159 9.27 -4.73 -8.51
C PRO A 159 8.70 -4.59 -9.92
N SER A 160 8.48 -3.37 -10.44
CA SER A 160 7.99 -3.19 -11.81
C SER A 160 8.93 -3.76 -12.88
N LEU A 161 10.25 -3.55 -12.74
CA LEU A 161 11.26 -4.09 -13.64
C LEU A 161 11.36 -5.61 -13.54
N CYS A 162 11.33 -6.14 -12.31
CA CYS A 162 11.33 -7.58 -12.06
C CYS A 162 10.10 -8.24 -12.72
N LEU A 163 8.91 -7.68 -12.50
CA LEU A 163 7.65 -8.19 -13.04
C LEU A 163 7.60 -8.10 -14.58
N LEU A 164 8.08 -6.99 -15.17
CA LEU A 164 8.24 -6.87 -16.62
C LEU A 164 9.13 -7.96 -17.19
N TYR A 165 10.22 -8.31 -16.49
CA TYR A 165 11.10 -9.38 -16.96
C TYR A 165 10.43 -10.76 -16.80
N LEU A 166 9.79 -11.03 -15.65
CA LEU A 166 9.14 -12.31 -15.35
C LEU A 166 8.01 -12.68 -16.32
N ASP A 167 7.36 -11.69 -16.91
CA ASP A 167 6.30 -11.86 -17.92
C ASP A 167 6.80 -12.52 -19.23
N LYS A 168 8.12 -12.62 -19.43
CA LYS A 168 8.69 -13.33 -20.58
C LYS A 168 8.51 -14.85 -20.44
N ASN A 169 7.72 -15.43 -21.34
CA ASN A 169 7.34 -16.85 -21.36
C ASN A 169 8.51 -17.87 -21.31
N ASN A 170 9.70 -17.52 -21.83
CA ASN A 170 10.81 -18.48 -22.00
C ASN A 170 11.97 -18.30 -21.00
N ILE A 171 11.74 -17.74 -19.81
CA ILE A 171 12.82 -17.62 -18.80
C ILE A 171 12.98 -18.94 -18.04
N HIS A 172 14.23 -19.41 -17.96
CA HIS A 172 14.63 -20.56 -17.13
C HIS A 172 14.26 -20.34 -15.65
N TRP A 173 13.67 -21.36 -15.00
CA TRP A 173 13.14 -21.28 -13.64
C TRP A 173 14.14 -20.72 -12.62
N PHE A 174 15.41 -21.14 -12.70
CA PHE A 174 16.46 -20.64 -11.81
C PHE A 174 16.60 -19.12 -11.85
N LYS A 175 16.61 -18.52 -13.05
CA LYS A 175 16.70 -17.06 -13.23
C LYS A 175 15.48 -16.34 -12.65
N LYS A 176 14.28 -16.93 -12.78
CA LYS A 176 13.05 -16.38 -12.17
C LYS A 176 13.17 -16.35 -10.64
N ILE A 177 13.63 -17.44 -10.05
CA ILE A 177 13.81 -17.55 -8.59
C ILE A 177 14.87 -16.56 -8.11
N THR A 178 16.03 -16.45 -8.77
CA THR A 178 17.07 -15.50 -8.37
C THR A 178 16.59 -14.05 -8.38
N LEU A 179 15.81 -13.65 -9.40
CA LEU A 179 15.24 -12.31 -9.49
C LEU A 179 14.19 -12.05 -8.40
N LEU A 180 13.34 -13.04 -8.11
CA LEU A 180 12.37 -12.92 -7.02
C LEU A 180 13.04 -12.83 -5.64
N VAL A 181 14.03 -13.69 -5.37
CA VAL A 181 14.76 -13.68 -4.08
C VAL A 181 15.50 -12.36 -3.87
N SER A 182 16.17 -11.85 -4.91
CA SER A 182 16.86 -10.55 -4.85
C SER A 182 15.89 -9.38 -4.61
N LEU A 183 14.72 -9.39 -5.24
CA LEU A 183 13.67 -8.40 -4.98
C LEU A 183 13.11 -8.50 -3.55
N ILE A 184 12.82 -9.71 -3.08
CA ILE A 184 12.32 -9.96 -1.72
C ILE A 184 13.32 -9.43 -0.70
N PHE A 185 14.62 -9.70 -0.90
CA PHE A 185 15.68 -9.17 -0.05
C PHE A 185 15.64 -7.63 0.02
N LEU A 186 15.55 -6.95 -1.13
CA LEU A 186 15.46 -5.48 -1.14
C LEU A 186 14.21 -4.95 -0.42
N LEU A 187 13.03 -5.54 -0.67
CA LEU A 187 11.78 -5.13 -0.03
C LEU A 187 11.82 -5.31 1.50
N LEU A 188 12.46 -6.39 1.97
CA LEU A 188 12.62 -6.66 3.40
C LEU A 188 13.62 -5.71 4.05
N VAL A 189 14.79 -5.51 3.45
CA VAL A 189 15.83 -4.60 3.98
C VAL A 189 15.34 -3.16 3.98
N GLY A 190 14.63 -2.75 2.94
CA GLY A 190 14.08 -1.40 2.82
C GLY A 190 13.04 -1.02 3.88
N GLY A 191 12.63 -1.96 4.74
CA GLY A 191 11.91 -1.67 5.98
C GLY A 191 10.41 -1.45 5.82
N ASN A 192 9.87 -1.41 4.59
CA ASN A 192 8.44 -1.26 4.35
C ASN A 192 7.72 -2.61 4.27
N LYS A 193 7.50 -3.21 5.44
CA LYS A 193 6.85 -4.53 5.62
C LYS A 193 5.44 -4.58 5.03
N GLY A 194 4.72 -3.45 5.06
CA GLY A 194 3.40 -3.33 4.45
C GLY A 194 3.48 -3.55 2.95
N VAL A 195 4.35 -2.81 2.26
CA VAL A 195 4.52 -2.94 0.80
C VAL A 195 4.94 -4.35 0.40
N PHE A 196 5.78 -5.03 1.18
CA PHE A 196 6.10 -6.44 0.94
C PHE A 196 4.86 -7.36 0.94
N MET A 197 3.96 -7.21 1.92
CA MET A 197 2.70 -7.96 1.95
C MET A 197 1.82 -7.66 0.72
N TYR A 198 1.72 -6.38 0.35
CA TYR A 198 0.97 -5.97 -0.84
C TYR A 198 1.61 -6.45 -2.15
N PHE A 199 2.94 -6.58 -2.21
CA PHE A 199 3.66 -7.20 -3.33
C PHE A 199 3.29 -8.68 -3.47
N ILE A 200 3.22 -9.41 -2.36
CA ILE A 200 2.78 -10.81 -2.38
C ILE A 200 1.33 -10.92 -2.87
N ILE A 201 0.42 -10.10 -2.33
CA ILE A 201 -0.99 -10.03 -2.78
C ILE A 201 -1.07 -9.73 -4.27
N PHE A 202 -0.27 -8.78 -4.77
CA PHE A 202 -0.21 -8.46 -6.18
C PHE A 202 0.25 -9.67 -7.02
N CYS A 203 1.33 -10.35 -6.62
CA CYS A 203 1.81 -11.54 -7.31
C CYS A 203 0.74 -12.63 -7.38
N ILE A 204 0.02 -12.87 -6.29
CA ILE A 204 -1.10 -13.79 -6.24
C ILE A 204 -2.16 -13.43 -7.31
N ILE A 205 -2.59 -12.16 -7.36
CA ILE A 205 -3.67 -11.69 -8.26
C ILE A 205 -3.27 -11.72 -9.76
N PHE A 206 -2.03 -11.38 -10.05
CA PHE A 206 -1.56 -11.12 -11.42
C PHE A 206 -0.70 -12.23 -12.03
N LEU A 207 0.16 -12.90 -11.25
CA LEU A 207 1.04 -13.96 -11.76
C LEU A 207 0.41 -15.35 -11.62
N TRP A 208 -0.29 -15.63 -10.52
CA TRP A 208 -0.88 -16.94 -10.27
C TRP A 208 -2.30 -17.02 -10.82
N ARG A 209 -2.42 -17.38 -12.10
CA ARG A 209 -3.72 -17.46 -12.80
C ARG A 209 -4.68 -18.47 -12.17
N ASP A 210 -4.17 -19.59 -11.66
CA ASP A 210 -4.96 -20.67 -11.05
C ASP A 210 -4.72 -20.76 -9.54
N PHE A 211 -5.61 -20.13 -8.80
CA PHE A 211 -5.55 -20.06 -7.35
C PHE A 211 -5.90 -21.41 -6.71
N LYS A 212 -4.88 -22.11 -6.21
CA LYS A 212 -5.05 -23.27 -5.32
C LYS A 212 -4.86 -22.88 -3.85
N ILE A 213 -5.53 -23.59 -2.94
CA ILE A 213 -5.45 -23.35 -1.48
C ILE A 213 -4.01 -23.31 -0.94
N MET A 214 -3.11 -24.07 -1.57
CA MET A 214 -1.68 -24.11 -1.27
C MET A 214 -0.96 -22.76 -1.41
N HIS A 215 -1.43 -21.89 -2.30
CA HIS A 215 -0.85 -20.55 -2.47
C HIS A 215 -1.18 -19.64 -1.27
N TYR A 216 -2.40 -19.74 -0.71
CA TYR A 216 -2.78 -19.01 0.51
C TYR A 216 -1.98 -19.49 1.72
N LEU A 217 -1.79 -20.81 1.84
CA LEU A 217 -0.94 -21.39 2.90
C LEU A 217 0.51 -20.91 2.78
N PHE A 218 1.08 -20.91 1.57
CA PHE A 218 2.44 -20.42 1.35
C PHE A 218 2.60 -18.94 1.74
N VAL A 219 1.64 -18.11 1.37
CA VAL A 219 1.63 -16.67 1.67
C VAL A 219 1.50 -16.41 3.18
N ALA A 220 0.60 -17.15 3.84
CA ALA A 220 0.45 -17.09 5.28
C ALA A 220 1.74 -17.51 6.00
N ILE A 221 2.35 -18.62 5.60
CA ILE A 221 3.61 -19.12 6.16
C ILE A 221 4.74 -18.10 5.94
N LEU A 222 4.87 -17.55 4.73
CA LEU A 222 5.90 -16.55 4.41
C LEU A 222 5.70 -15.27 5.24
N GLY A 223 4.46 -14.81 5.39
CA GLY A 223 4.13 -13.65 6.23
C GLY A 223 4.47 -13.87 7.70
N ILE A 224 4.12 -15.04 8.24
CA ILE A 224 4.47 -15.45 9.61
C ILE A 224 5.98 -15.54 9.78
N PHE A 225 6.68 -16.16 8.84
CA PHE A 225 8.14 -16.31 8.87
C PHE A 225 8.84 -14.95 8.89
N VAL A 226 8.45 -14.04 8.01
CA VAL A 226 9.01 -12.67 7.98
C VAL A 226 8.72 -11.93 9.28
N TYR A 227 7.50 -12.02 9.82
CA TYR A 227 7.15 -11.38 11.08
C TYR A 227 7.95 -11.95 12.27
N ALA A 228 8.12 -13.28 12.31
CA ALA A 228 8.90 -13.98 13.31
C ALA A 228 10.37 -13.58 13.27
N LEU A 229 10.99 -13.48 12.08
CA LEU A 229 12.36 -13.01 11.92
C LEU A 229 12.58 -11.60 12.50
N ILE A 230 11.57 -10.73 12.40
CA ILE A 230 11.68 -9.36 12.92
C ILE A 230 11.41 -9.32 14.43
N ARG A 231 10.56 -10.21 14.94
CA ARG A 231 10.31 -10.36 16.38
C ARG A 231 11.35 -11.22 17.09
N LEU A 232 12.32 -11.78 16.35
CA LEU A 232 13.39 -12.63 16.87
C LEU A 232 14.12 -12.01 18.09
N PRO A 233 14.44 -10.70 18.12
CA PRO A 233 15.06 -10.07 19.28
C PRO A 233 14.19 -10.08 20.56
N TYR A 234 12.87 -10.24 20.41
CA TYR A 234 11.87 -10.22 21.49
C TYR A 234 11.39 -11.64 21.89
N LEU A 235 11.97 -12.71 21.33
CA LEU A 235 11.55 -14.08 21.64
C LEU A 235 11.78 -14.49 23.10
N LYS A 236 12.66 -13.77 23.82
CA LYS A 236 12.90 -13.99 25.25
C LYS A 236 11.69 -13.65 26.14
N ASP A 237 10.69 -12.95 25.61
CA ASP A 237 9.50 -12.47 26.35
C ASP A 237 8.31 -13.46 26.31
N GLY A 238 8.53 -14.74 26.02
CA GLY A 238 7.46 -15.77 26.05
C GLY A 238 6.54 -15.76 24.82
N VAL A 239 7.06 -15.34 23.66
CA VAL A 239 6.30 -15.23 22.40
C VAL A 239 6.01 -16.62 21.81
N ASN A 240 4.75 -17.06 21.88
CA ASN A 240 4.27 -18.30 21.25
C ASN A 240 3.78 -18.09 19.80
N PHE A 241 3.73 -19.16 19.01
CA PHE A 241 3.28 -19.12 17.61
C PHE A 241 1.86 -18.57 17.44
N GLY A 242 0.95 -18.90 18.37
CA GLY A 242 -0.41 -18.34 18.41
C GLY A 242 -0.42 -16.81 18.54
N TYR A 243 0.44 -16.26 19.41
CA TYR A 243 0.60 -14.82 19.57
C TYR A 243 1.14 -14.14 18.30
N LEU A 244 2.09 -14.78 17.59
CA LEU A 244 2.62 -14.23 16.33
C LEU A 244 1.53 -14.14 15.25
N PHE A 245 0.70 -15.17 15.12
CA PHE A 245 -0.38 -15.21 14.15
C PHE A 245 -1.48 -14.20 14.47
N GLU A 246 -1.95 -14.19 15.72
CA GLU A 246 -2.94 -13.22 16.20
C GLU A 246 -2.45 -11.78 16.01
N SER A 247 -1.18 -11.53 16.36
CA SER A 247 -0.57 -10.20 16.21
C SER A 247 -0.49 -9.74 14.75
N ILE A 248 -0.26 -10.64 13.78
CA ILE A 248 -0.27 -10.29 12.35
C ILE A 248 -1.68 -9.97 11.88
N ILE A 249 -2.65 -10.83 12.19
CA ILE A 249 -4.05 -10.64 11.80
C ILE A 249 -4.59 -9.35 12.40
N GLU A 250 -4.40 -9.16 13.70
CA GLU A 250 -4.81 -7.96 14.40
C GLU A 250 -4.12 -6.71 13.82
N ARG A 251 -2.84 -6.79 13.49
CA ARG A 251 -2.11 -5.66 12.91
C ARG A 251 -2.59 -5.31 11.50
N VAL A 252 -2.95 -6.29 10.69
CA VAL A 252 -3.39 -6.10 9.29
C VAL A 252 -4.85 -5.69 9.24
N LEU A 253 -5.74 -6.31 10.02
CA LEU A 253 -7.19 -6.17 9.88
C LEU A 253 -7.84 -5.22 10.90
N ILE A 254 -7.18 -4.94 12.03
CA ILE A 254 -7.79 -4.13 13.11
C ILE A 254 -6.98 -2.86 13.33
N THR A 255 -5.71 -3.01 13.68
CA THR A 255 -4.82 -1.94 14.15
C THR A 255 -4.67 -0.79 13.16
N GLN A 256 -4.71 -1.08 11.86
CA GLN A 256 -4.63 -0.07 10.80
C GLN A 256 -5.79 0.93 10.91
N GLY A 257 -7.04 0.50 10.81
CA GLY A 257 -8.19 1.41 10.78
C GLY A 257 -8.60 1.98 12.12
N MET A 258 -8.22 1.34 13.23
CA MET A 258 -8.49 1.85 14.59
C MET A 258 -7.83 3.21 14.89
N SER A 259 -6.91 3.68 14.04
CA SER A 259 -6.34 5.02 14.12
C SER A 259 -7.31 6.15 13.73
N ILE A 260 -8.33 5.87 12.92
CA ILE A 260 -9.29 6.86 12.43
C ILE A 260 -10.14 7.48 13.56
N PRO A 261 -10.83 6.70 14.41
CA PRO A 261 -11.60 7.28 15.50
C PRO A 261 -10.71 8.07 16.47
N ASN A 262 -9.47 7.64 16.69
CA ASN A 262 -8.52 8.36 17.55
C ASN A 262 -8.06 9.70 16.94
N VAL A 263 -7.84 9.79 15.62
CA VAL A 263 -7.46 11.07 15.01
C VAL A 263 -8.62 12.06 15.03
N ILE A 264 -9.85 11.57 14.90
CA ILE A 264 -11.05 12.39 15.08
C ILE A 264 -11.12 12.90 16.52
N GLU A 265 -10.94 12.03 17.52
CA GLU A 265 -10.94 12.43 18.92
C GLU A 265 -9.85 13.46 19.23
N PHE A 266 -8.63 13.21 18.76
CA PHE A 266 -7.49 14.10 18.92
C PHE A 266 -7.76 15.49 18.32
N SER A 267 -8.45 15.56 17.19
CA SER A 267 -8.78 16.83 16.51
C SER A 267 -9.81 17.68 17.25
N LYS A 268 -10.60 17.10 18.15
CA LYS A 268 -11.58 17.87 18.95
C LYS A 268 -10.91 18.76 20.00
N ILE A 269 -9.72 18.37 20.45
CA ILE A 269 -9.00 19.02 21.56
C ILE A 269 -7.69 19.68 21.12
N ASN A 270 -7.24 19.47 19.88
CA ASN A 270 -5.99 20.02 19.34
C ASN A 270 -6.23 20.72 18.00
N ASN A 271 -5.47 21.79 17.73
CA ASN A 271 -5.47 22.47 16.44
C ASN A 271 -4.65 21.67 15.40
N VAL A 272 -5.28 20.69 14.76
CA VAL A 272 -4.65 19.82 13.75
C VAL A 272 -4.38 20.52 12.41
N TYR A 273 -4.98 21.70 12.18
CA TYR A 273 -4.86 22.42 10.91
C TYR A 273 -3.41 22.86 10.64
N GLU A 274 -2.71 23.32 11.67
CA GLU A 274 -1.35 23.89 11.57
C GLU A 274 -0.24 22.83 11.59
N MET A 275 -0.55 21.61 12.03
CA MET A 275 0.44 20.53 12.17
C MET A 275 0.85 19.97 10.81
N SER A 276 2.11 19.62 10.61
CA SER A 276 2.48 18.82 9.43
C SER A 276 1.89 17.40 9.50
N SER A 277 1.72 16.68 8.37
CA SER A 277 1.19 15.29 8.40
C SER A 277 2.05 14.35 9.25
N ASN A 278 3.38 14.53 9.23
CA ASN A 278 4.28 13.73 10.07
C ASN A 278 4.15 14.09 11.55
N GLU A 279 4.06 15.38 11.87
CA GLU A 279 3.82 15.84 13.24
C GLU A 279 2.50 15.29 13.80
N LEU A 280 1.42 15.34 13.01
CA LEU A 280 0.13 14.77 13.39
C LEU A 280 0.25 13.27 13.72
N LYS A 281 1.00 12.50 12.92
CA LYS A 281 1.23 11.05 13.18
C LYS A 281 1.98 10.80 14.49
N TYR A 282 2.95 11.63 14.83
CA TYR A 282 3.74 11.49 16.05
C TYR A 282 2.93 11.92 17.28
N ARG A 283 2.24 13.06 17.21
CA ARG A 283 1.36 13.55 18.29
C ARG A 283 0.19 12.62 18.55
N LEU A 284 -0.41 12.07 17.49
CA LEU A 284 -1.47 11.08 17.60
C LEU A 284 -0.96 9.79 18.27
N PHE A 285 0.26 9.36 17.95
CA PHE A 285 0.87 8.21 18.60
C PHE A 285 1.03 8.45 20.12
N GLU A 286 1.58 9.59 20.50
CA GLU A 286 1.74 9.98 21.91
C GLU A 286 0.39 10.05 22.64
N PHE A 287 -0.64 10.61 21.98
CA PHE A 287 -2.00 10.69 22.53
C PHE A 287 -2.60 9.30 22.81
N VAL A 288 -2.40 8.35 21.90
CA VAL A 288 -3.01 7.01 22.00
C VAL A 288 -2.25 6.08 22.94
N TYR A 289 -0.91 6.14 22.92
CA TYR A 289 -0.05 5.21 23.62
C TYR A 289 0.56 5.76 24.91
N GLY A 290 0.58 7.08 25.11
CA GLY A 290 1.14 7.73 26.29
C GLY A 290 2.67 7.74 26.37
N TYR A 291 3.37 7.40 25.28
CA TYR A 291 4.83 7.43 25.21
C TYR A 291 5.34 7.81 23.81
N SER A 292 6.63 8.14 23.74
CA SER A 292 7.39 8.55 22.55
C SER A 292 8.75 7.81 22.56
N PRO A 293 9.39 7.51 21.41
CA PRO A 293 9.02 7.84 20.04
C PRO A 293 8.11 6.79 19.37
N GLY A 294 7.33 7.23 18.38
CA GLY A 294 6.54 6.35 17.52
C GLY A 294 5.66 7.13 16.56
N SER A 295 5.00 6.44 15.63
CA SER A 295 4.11 7.05 14.63
C SER A 295 2.86 6.20 14.42
N MET A 296 1.71 6.85 14.37
CA MET A 296 0.44 6.18 14.08
C MET A 296 0.11 6.31 12.58
N PRO A 297 -0.47 5.28 11.92
CA PRO A 297 -0.97 5.44 10.57
C PRO A 297 -2.08 6.49 10.53
N ILE A 298 -2.10 7.29 9.47
CA ILE A 298 -3.16 8.25 9.18
C ILE A 298 -3.46 8.12 7.68
N TYR A 299 -4.74 8.09 7.34
CA TYR A 299 -5.23 7.91 5.98
C TYR A 299 -5.69 9.24 5.39
N TYR A 300 -5.53 9.37 4.08
CA TYR A 300 -5.89 10.55 3.31
C TYR A 300 -7.30 11.07 3.62
N THR A 301 -8.32 10.21 3.66
CA THR A 301 -9.71 10.62 3.89
C THR A 301 -9.94 11.14 5.32
N ALA A 302 -9.35 10.48 6.31
CA ALA A 302 -9.42 10.91 7.70
C ALA A 302 -8.64 12.22 7.93
N GLU A 303 -7.45 12.35 7.35
CA GLU A 303 -6.62 13.55 7.51
C GLU A 303 -7.27 14.80 6.91
N ILE A 304 -7.87 14.69 5.72
CA ILE A 304 -8.58 15.83 5.12
C ILE A 304 -9.81 16.18 5.93
N TYR A 305 -10.55 15.17 6.41
CA TYR A 305 -11.72 15.42 7.23
C TYR A 305 -11.36 16.22 8.49
N VAL A 306 -10.36 15.78 9.27
CA VAL A 306 -10.02 16.45 10.53
C VAL A 306 -9.40 17.83 10.33
N ARG A 307 -8.75 18.09 9.19
CA ARG A 307 -8.13 19.40 8.88
C ARG A 307 -9.09 20.40 8.25
N HIS A 308 -9.98 19.93 7.38
CA HIS A 308 -10.72 20.80 6.45
C HIS A 308 -12.23 20.51 6.42
N GLY A 309 -12.68 19.50 7.16
CA GLY A 309 -14.08 19.11 7.23
C GLY A 309 -14.58 18.39 5.99
N ILE A 310 -15.88 18.10 5.99
CA ILE A 310 -16.51 17.22 5.02
C ILE A 310 -16.59 17.81 3.60
N LEU A 311 -16.84 19.11 3.46
CA LEU A 311 -16.99 19.73 2.14
C LEU A 311 -15.70 19.63 1.32
N VAL A 312 -14.56 19.87 1.95
CA VAL A 312 -13.25 19.76 1.32
C VAL A 312 -12.91 18.30 1.02
N LEU A 313 -13.21 17.37 1.95
CA LEU A 313 -13.10 15.94 1.69
C LEU A 313 -13.91 15.52 0.45
N CYS A 314 -15.14 16.03 0.31
CA CYS A 314 -15.99 15.77 -0.84
C CYS A 314 -15.37 16.25 -2.15
N LEU A 315 -15.00 17.53 -2.21
CA LEU A 315 -14.45 18.14 -3.42
C LEU A 315 -13.15 17.47 -3.86
N ILE A 316 -12.17 17.36 -2.96
CA ILE A 316 -10.86 16.80 -3.31
C ILE A 316 -10.99 15.30 -3.61
N GLY A 317 -11.82 14.57 -2.84
CA GLY A 317 -12.09 13.16 -3.07
C GLY A 317 -12.62 12.89 -4.49
N ILE A 318 -13.62 13.66 -4.94
CA ILE A 318 -14.19 13.53 -6.29
C ILE A 318 -13.14 13.86 -7.36
N ILE A 319 -12.38 14.94 -7.19
CA ILE A 319 -11.31 15.34 -8.13
C ILE A 319 -10.28 14.22 -8.28
N ILE A 320 -9.82 13.64 -7.16
CA ILE A 320 -8.86 12.54 -7.17
C ILE A 320 -9.46 11.30 -7.85
N SER A 321 -10.68 10.90 -7.48
CA SER A 321 -11.33 9.75 -8.13
C SER A 321 -11.43 9.93 -9.64
N LEU A 322 -11.86 11.10 -10.12
CA LEU A 322 -11.96 11.41 -11.55
C LEU A 322 -10.59 11.39 -12.25
N PHE A 323 -9.59 12.04 -11.65
CA PHE A 323 -8.24 12.09 -12.21
C PHE A 323 -7.60 10.71 -12.32
N LEU A 324 -7.76 9.87 -11.29
CA LEU A 324 -7.28 8.49 -11.29
C LEU A 324 -8.02 7.64 -12.31
N SER A 325 -9.35 7.71 -12.35
CA SER A 325 -10.17 6.99 -13.33
C SER A 325 -9.72 7.31 -14.74
N PHE A 326 -9.53 8.60 -15.06
CA PHE A 326 -9.06 9.06 -16.35
C PHE A 326 -7.63 8.55 -16.64
N SER A 327 -6.68 8.85 -15.76
CA SER A 327 -5.26 8.49 -15.97
C SER A 327 -5.06 6.99 -16.10
N PHE A 328 -5.66 6.19 -15.21
CA PHE A 328 -5.48 4.73 -15.24
C PHE A 328 -6.25 4.06 -16.36
N SER A 329 -7.38 4.62 -16.80
CA SER A 329 -8.05 4.09 -18.00
C SER A 329 -7.16 4.15 -19.25
N TYR A 330 -6.25 5.13 -19.31
CA TYR A 330 -5.26 5.27 -20.39
C TYR A 330 -4.01 4.41 -20.19
N LEU A 331 -3.50 4.34 -18.96
CA LEU A 331 -2.23 3.68 -18.65
C LEU A 331 -2.34 2.16 -18.45
N GLU A 332 -3.49 1.67 -17.98
CA GLU A 332 -3.63 0.28 -17.54
C GLU A 332 -3.75 -0.72 -18.71
N ARG A 333 -2.78 -1.64 -18.79
CA ARG A 333 -2.70 -2.64 -19.86
C ARG A 333 -2.86 -4.05 -19.30
N LYS A 334 -3.74 -4.85 -19.92
CA LYS A 334 -4.03 -6.22 -19.45
C LYS A 334 -2.77 -7.10 -19.42
N ASP A 335 -1.85 -6.89 -20.36
CA ASP A 335 -0.68 -7.75 -20.56
C ASP A 335 0.62 -7.15 -20.02
N ASN A 336 0.60 -6.03 -19.29
CA ASN A 336 1.83 -5.43 -18.75
C ASN A 336 1.81 -5.42 -17.22
N ILE A 337 2.28 -6.52 -16.62
CA ILE A 337 2.26 -6.75 -15.18
C ILE A 337 3.08 -5.69 -14.41
N GLY A 338 4.21 -5.22 -14.97
CA GLY A 338 5.01 -4.20 -14.27
C GLY A 338 4.38 -2.81 -14.28
N VAL A 339 3.69 -2.40 -15.35
CA VAL A 339 2.89 -1.15 -15.34
C VAL A 339 1.74 -1.26 -14.34
N ASN A 340 1.09 -2.43 -14.30
CA ASN A 340 0.00 -2.69 -13.36
C ASN A 340 0.48 -2.63 -11.89
N TRP A 341 1.73 -3.02 -11.61
CA TRP A 341 2.33 -2.83 -10.28
C TRP A 341 2.45 -1.36 -9.90
N VAL A 342 2.88 -0.50 -10.82
CA VAL A 342 3.03 0.94 -10.54
C VAL A 342 1.67 1.60 -10.30
N ILE A 343 0.65 1.20 -11.07
CA ILE A 343 -0.74 1.64 -10.86
C ILE A 343 -1.25 1.14 -9.50
N PHE A 344 -1.03 -0.14 -9.18
CA PHE A 344 -1.40 -0.73 -7.90
C PHE A 344 -0.74 0.00 -6.72
N MET A 345 0.55 0.34 -6.84
CA MET A 345 1.28 1.11 -5.83
C MET A 345 0.76 2.54 -5.69
N SER A 346 0.35 3.16 -6.80
CA SER A 346 -0.27 4.49 -6.77
C SER A 346 -1.60 4.48 -6.01
N LEU A 347 -2.44 3.48 -6.26
CA LEU A 347 -3.67 3.23 -5.49
C LEU A 347 -3.36 2.90 -4.02
N TYR A 348 -2.30 2.13 -3.75
CA TYR A 348 -1.87 1.80 -2.40
C TYR A 348 -1.51 3.05 -1.59
N VAL A 349 -0.73 3.96 -2.17
CA VAL A 349 -0.34 5.22 -1.50
C VAL A 349 -1.58 6.05 -1.18
N LEU A 350 -2.54 6.14 -2.10
CA LEU A 350 -3.78 6.90 -1.88
C LEU A 350 -4.63 6.35 -0.74
N VAL A 351 -4.74 5.03 -0.63
CA VAL A 351 -5.61 4.43 0.37
C VAL A 351 -4.91 4.27 1.71
N MET A 352 -3.64 3.84 1.72
CA MET A 352 -2.92 3.44 2.92
C MET A 352 -1.99 4.53 3.49
N SER A 353 -1.95 5.74 2.90
CA SER A 353 -1.14 6.85 3.40
C SER A 353 -1.94 8.14 3.58
N GLY A 354 -1.40 9.05 4.40
CA GLY A 354 -1.96 10.39 4.67
C GLY A 354 -1.58 11.43 3.62
N VAL A 355 -2.01 12.68 3.83
CA VAL A 355 -1.71 13.84 2.98
C VAL A 355 -0.30 14.38 3.31
N ALA A 356 0.71 13.54 3.13
CA ALA A 356 2.10 13.94 3.28
C ALA A 356 2.70 14.36 1.94
N THR A 357 3.63 15.32 1.97
CA THR A 357 4.44 15.71 0.78
C THR A 357 5.17 14.50 0.20
N SER A 358 5.65 13.60 1.05
CA SER A 358 6.27 12.34 0.66
C SER A 358 5.31 11.44 -0.15
N SER A 359 4.04 11.34 0.24
CA SER A 359 3.03 10.57 -0.50
C SER A 359 2.78 11.16 -1.89
N LEU A 360 2.69 12.49 -1.99
CA LEU A 360 2.53 13.18 -3.27
C LEU A 360 3.76 12.95 -4.18
N TYR A 361 4.97 13.02 -3.63
CA TYR A 361 6.19 12.72 -4.39
C TYR A 361 6.24 11.28 -4.88
N ILE A 362 5.81 10.30 -4.06
CA ILE A 362 5.72 8.89 -4.50
C ILE A 362 4.72 8.78 -5.66
N TYR A 363 3.59 9.47 -5.59
CA TYR A 363 2.57 9.43 -6.65
C TYR A 363 3.09 10.04 -7.96
N VAL A 364 3.66 11.26 -7.91
CA VAL A 364 4.25 11.92 -9.09
C VAL A 364 5.38 11.09 -9.68
N PHE A 365 6.27 10.56 -8.83
CA PHE A 365 7.35 9.67 -9.26
C PHE A 365 6.80 8.41 -9.93
N SER A 366 5.74 7.81 -9.39
CA SER A 366 5.11 6.62 -9.96
C SER A 366 4.57 6.90 -11.36
N LEU A 367 3.90 8.04 -11.57
CA LEU A 367 3.43 8.46 -12.90
C LEU A 367 4.59 8.67 -13.88
N LEU A 368 5.63 9.41 -13.48
CA LEU A 368 6.84 9.59 -14.31
C LEU A 368 7.50 8.25 -14.65
N TRP A 369 7.54 7.34 -13.69
CA TRP A 369 8.09 6.01 -13.88
C TRP A 369 7.28 5.18 -14.89
N VAL A 370 5.95 5.29 -14.92
CA VAL A 370 5.13 4.66 -15.97
C VAL A 370 5.57 5.15 -17.36
N PHE A 371 5.83 6.44 -17.54
CA PHE A 371 6.36 6.96 -18.81
C PHE A 371 7.75 6.39 -19.15
N VAL A 372 8.63 6.22 -18.16
CA VAL A 372 9.93 5.57 -18.36
C VAL A 372 9.75 4.10 -18.76
N LEU A 373 8.83 3.38 -18.14
CA LEU A 373 8.50 2.00 -18.54
C LEU A 373 8.03 1.95 -19.99
N PHE A 374 7.28 2.94 -20.46
CA PHE A 374 6.91 3.05 -21.86
C PHE A 374 8.11 3.26 -22.78
N LEU A 375 9.12 4.05 -22.39
CA LEU A 375 10.36 4.21 -23.16
C LEU A 375 11.23 2.93 -23.19
N LEU A 376 11.17 2.12 -22.13
CA LEU A 376 11.87 0.83 -22.05
C LEU A 376 11.22 -0.25 -22.93
N SER A 377 9.96 -0.05 -23.32
CA SER A 377 9.27 -0.83 -24.34
C SER A 377 9.34 -0.15 -25.71
N ASN A 378 9.55 -0.92 -26.77
CA ASN A 378 9.50 -0.40 -28.13
C ASN A 378 8.05 -0.11 -28.52
N PHE A 379 7.61 1.13 -28.28
CA PHE A 379 6.32 1.60 -28.71
C PHE A 379 6.32 1.87 -30.22
N LYS A 380 5.62 1.03 -30.98
CA LYS A 380 5.16 1.42 -32.33
C LYS A 380 3.77 2.04 -32.20
N PHE A 381 3.71 3.37 -32.32
CA PHE A 381 2.45 4.06 -32.59
C PHE A 381 2.11 3.84 -34.07
N ASN A 382 1.26 2.87 -34.35
CA ASN A 382 0.57 2.85 -35.63
C ASN A 382 -0.77 3.55 -35.41
N PHE A 383 -0.91 4.76 -35.95
CA PHE A 383 -2.21 5.36 -36.17
C PHE A 383 -2.81 4.65 -37.39
N ASN A 384 -3.95 3.98 -37.20
CA ASN A 384 -4.79 3.52 -38.31
C ASN A 384 -6.03 4.39 -38.31
#